data_AF-A0A1H8LQG7-F1
#
_entry.id   AF-A0A1H8LQG7-F1
#
_cell.length_a   1.000
_cell.length_b   1.000
_cell.length_c   1.000
_cell.angle_alpha   90.00
_cell.angle_beta   90.00
_cell.angle_gamma   90.00
#
_symmetry.space_group_name_H-M   'P 1'
#
loop_
_entity.id
_entity.type
_entity.pdbx_description
1 polymer ?
#
loop_
_entity_poly.entity_id
_entity_poly.type
_entity_poly.pdbx_seq_one_letter_code
_entity_poly.pdbx_strand_id
1 'polypeptide(L)' 'MRDPGETAVFHIRGTDPANSEQVVYECVGFPMAHAKAAELRMSGYKDVVTSMAPAGYESASRPA' A
#
# COMPACT_ATOMS: atom_id res chain seq x y z
N MET A 1 -15.75 -17.50 -13.38
CA MET A 1 -14.55 -18.05 -12.69
C MET A 1 -13.62 -16.89 -12.45
N ARG A 2 -13.27 -16.59 -11.19
CA ARG A 2 -12.20 -15.62 -10.89
C ARG A 2 -10.87 -16.35 -11.06
N ASP A 3 -9.92 -15.73 -11.75
CA ASP A 3 -8.60 -16.29 -12.02
C ASP A 3 -7.88 -16.57 -10.69
N PRO A 4 -7.34 -17.78 -10.47
CA PRO A 4 -6.61 -18.12 -9.25
C PRO A 4 -5.28 -17.37 -9.10
N GLY A 5 -4.92 -16.51 -10.06
CA GLY A 5 -3.72 -15.66 -10.07
C GLY A 5 -3.97 -14.17 -9.88
N GLU A 6 -5.22 -13.72 -9.69
CA GLU A 6 -5.52 -12.29 -9.47
C GLU A 6 -5.07 -11.87 -8.06
N THR A 7 -3.79 -11.53 -7.94
CA THR A 7 -3.23 -10.99 -6.71
C THR A 7 -3.69 -9.54 -6.56
N ALA A 8 -4.63 -9.31 -5.65
CA ALA A 8 -5.15 -7.98 -5.38
C ALA A 8 -4.02 -7.02 -4.97
N VAL A 9 -4.03 -5.83 -5.57
CA VAL A 9 -3.11 -4.74 -5.22
C VAL A 9 -3.73 -3.91 -4.10
N PHE A 10 -2.91 -3.54 -3.12
CA PHE A 10 -3.30 -2.71 -1.98
C PHE A 10 -2.43 -1.46 -1.91
N HIS A 11 -3.04 -0.35 -1.52
CA HIS A 11 -2.36 0.88 -1.14
C HIS A 11 -2.33 1.03 0.37
N ILE A 12 -1.13 1.27 0.91
CA ILE A 12 -0.87 1.54 2.32
C ILE A 12 -0.46 3.00 2.41
N ARG A 13 -1.32 3.80 3.03
CA ARG A 13 -1.06 5.21 3.27
C ARG A 13 -0.61 5.42 4.70
N GLY A 14 0.25 6.40 4.93
CA GLY A 14 0.62 6.88 6.26
C GLY A 14 1.16 8.30 6.19
N THR A 15 1.09 9.00 7.32
CA THR A 15 1.66 10.35 7.48
C THR A 15 3.01 10.24 8.17
N ASP A 16 4.06 10.71 7.50
CA ASP A 16 5.42 10.68 7.98
C ASP A 16 5.57 11.58 9.22
N PRO A 17 6.10 11.06 10.34
CA PRO A 17 6.19 11.82 11.57
C PRO A 17 7.25 12.93 11.52
N ALA A 18 8.24 12.85 10.62
CA ALA A 18 9.34 13.80 10.54
C ALA A 18 8.96 15.09 9.81
N ASN A 19 8.12 14.99 8.79
CA ASN A 19 7.78 16.13 7.92
C ASN A 19 6.27 16.32 7.69
N SER A 20 5.42 15.45 8.29
CA SER A 20 3.96 15.46 8.12
C SER A 20 3.47 15.23 6.68
N GLU A 21 4.30 14.67 5.81
CA GLU A 21 3.91 14.34 4.44
C GLU A 21 3.16 13.01 4.38
N GLN A 22 2.19 12.88 3.46
CA GLN A 22 1.54 11.60 3.20
C GLN A 22 2.38 10.78 2.22
N VAL A 23 2.65 9.53 2.60
CA VAL A 23 3.30 8.53 1.76
C VAL A 23 2.30 7.44 1.39
N VAL A 24 2.48 6.85 0.20
CA VAL A 24 1.67 5.74 -0.30
C VAL A 24 2.59 4.63 -0.79
N TYR A 25 2.38 3.42 -0.29
CA TYR A 25 3.06 2.22 -0.75
C TYR A 25 2.09 1.28 -1.45
N GLU A 26 2.54 0.66 -2.52
CA GLU A 26 1.81 -0.38 -3.23
C GLU A 26 2.29 -1.76 -2.77
N CYS A 27 1.36 -2.67 -2.50
CA CYS A 27 1.67 -4.05 -2.12
C CYS A 27 0.76 -5.03 -2.88
N VAL A 28 1.38 -6.04 -3.46
CA VAL A 28 0.68 -7.15 -4.09
C VAL A 28 0.34 -8.19 -3.02
N GLY A 29 -0.95 -8.40 -2.77
CA GLY A 29 -1.45 -9.35 -1.80
C GLY A 29 -1.61 -8.80 -0.38
N PHE A 30 -2.65 -9.31 0.31
CA PHE A 30 -3.02 -8.86 1.65
C PHE A 30 -1.93 -9.06 2.72
N PRO A 31 -1.17 -10.19 2.76
CA PRO A 31 -0.13 -10.38 3.77
C PRO A 31 0.98 -9.32 3.70
N MET A 32 1.41 -8.96 2.49
CA MET A 32 2.44 -7.93 2.29
C MET A 32 1.92 -6.55 2.68
N ALA A 33 0.67 -6.25 2.31
CA ALA A 33 0.05 -4.98 2.69
C ALA A 33 -0.08 -4.84 4.22
N HIS A 34 -0.45 -5.92 4.90
CA HIS A 34 -0.53 -5.94 6.36
C HIS A 34 0.85 -5.78 7.01
N ALA A 35 1.88 -6.47 6.51
CA ALA A 35 3.25 -6.32 7.00
C ALA A 35 3.74 -4.88 6.87
N LYS A 36 3.56 -4.26 5.69
CA LYS A 36 3.92 -2.86 5.46
C LYS A 36 3.19 -1.89 6.39
N ALA A 37 1.89 -2.08 6.61
CA ALA A 37 1.13 -1.26 7.54
C ALA A 37 1.62 -1.41 9.00
N ALA A 38 2.04 -2.61 9.41
CA ALA A 38 2.63 -2.82 10.73
C ALA A 38 4.00 -2.12 10.85
N GLU A 39 4.86 -2.23 9.84
CA GLU A 39 6.15 -1.53 9.78
C GLU A 39 5.97 -0.02 9.96
N LEU A 40 5.08 0.61 9.18
CA LEU A 40 4.83 2.05 9.28
C LEU A 40 4.38 2.46 10.68
N ARG A 41 3.47 1.69 11.30
CA ARG A 41 3.02 1.95 12.67
C ARG A 41 4.15 1.83 13.69
N MET A 42 5.01 0.82 13.55
CA MET A 42 6.18 0.64 14.43
C MET A 42 7.22 1.74 14.23
N SER A 43 7.34 2.27 13.02
CA SER A 43 8.20 3.42 12.69
C SER A 43 7.60 4.78 13.09
N GLY A 44 6.41 4.82 13.67
CA GLY A 44 5.78 6.04 14.18
C GLY A 44 4.98 6.84 13.14
N TYR A 45 4.71 6.29 11.96
CA TYR A 45 3.79 6.93 11.00
C TYR A 45 2.38 6.99 11.60
N LYS A 46 1.71 8.12 11.36
CA LYS A 46 0.33 8.37 11.79
C LYS A 46 -0.66 8.02 10.68
N ASP A 47 -1.93 7.86 11.04
CA ASP A 47 -3.04 7.67 10.09
C ASP A 47 -2.82 6.52 9.09
N VAL A 48 -2.24 5.41 9.56
CA VAL A 48 -1.88 4.29 8.69
C VAL A 48 -3.14 3.52 8.24
N VAL A 49 -3.47 3.63 6.96
CA VAL A 49 -4.67 3.04 6.33
C VAL A 49 -4.27 2.09 5.20
N THR A 50 -4.90 0.92 5.17
CA THR A 50 -4.80 -0.05 4.07
C THR A 50 -6.08 0.00 3.24
N SER A 51 -5.95 0.11 1.92
CA SER A 51 -7.07 0.15 0.98
C SER A 51 -6.77 -0.71 -0.24
N MET A 52 -7.79 -1.30 -0.88
CA MET A 52 -7.60 -1.98 -2.16
C MET A 52 -7.39 -0.93 -3.26
N ALA A 53 -6.46 -1.20 -4.17
CA ALA A 53 -6.32 -0.39 -5.38
C ALA A 53 -7.59 -0.52 -6.25
N PRO A 54 -7.99 0.54 -6.97
CA PRO A 54 -9.12 0.46 -7.88
C PRO A 54 -8.86 -0.58 -8.97
N ALA A 55 -9.91 -1.27 -9.42
CA ALA A 55 -9.82 -2.20 -10.53
C ALA A 55 -9.35 -1.46 -11.79
N GLY A 56 -8.27 -1.93 -12.42
CA GLY A 56 -7.62 -1.25 -13.55
C GLY A 56 -6.53 -0.24 -13.15
N TYR A 57 -6.08 -0.25 -11.90
CA TYR A 57 -4.87 0.47 -11.51
C TYR A 57 -3.65 -0.12 -12.21
N GLU A 58 -3.21 0.51 -13.29
CA GLU A 58 -1.88 0.32 -13.84
C GLU A 58 -0.91 1.08 -12.93
N SER A 59 0.06 0.38 -12.33
CA SER A 59 1.10 1.00 -11.50
C SER A 59 1.82 2.05 -12.35
N ALA A 60 1.45 3.32 -12.18
CA ALA A 60 1.97 4.43 -12.94
C ALA A 60 3.35 4.80 -12.40
N SER A 61 4.34 3.92 -12.58
CA SER A 61 5.79 4.19 -12.41
C SER A 61 6.66 3.01 -12.83
N ARG A 62 6.89 2.84 -14.14
CA ARG A 62 8.21 2.42 -14.64
C ARG A 62 8.76 3.59 -15.44
N PRO A 63 9.74 4.37 -14.92
CA PRO A 63 10.55 5.17 -15.82
C PRO A 63 11.35 4.22 -16.73
N ALA A 64 11.48 4.62 -18.00
CA ALA A 64 12.23 3.95 -19.05
C ALA A 64 13.72 3.81 -18.72
#